data_AF-A0A9D9IRY0-F1
#
_entry.id   AF-A0A9D9IRY0-F1
#
_cell.length_a   1.000
_cell.length_b   1.000
_cell.length_c   1.000
_cell.angle_alpha   90.00
_cell.angle_beta   90.00
_cell.angle_gamma   90.00
#
_symmetry.space_group_name_H-M   'P 1'
#
loop_
_entity.id
_entity.type
_entity.pdbx_description
1 polymer ?
#
loop_
_entity_poly.entity_id
_entity_poly.type
_entity_poly.pdbx_seq_one_letter_code
_entity_poly.pdbx_strand_id
1 'polypeptide(L)'
;YNRTSGGEVKRYKTKKFISSMTDKDDIVAAFNRHDFEYLCDLPSGNDQPVQLQVEKDEKGRELYCILVTYTKGYKIVGLADPVILTGVEYEKNEAFIRHMCDNDAD
;
A
#
# COMPACT_ATOMS: atom_id res chain seq x y z
N TYR A 1 -5.34 15.25 5.85
CA TYR A 1 -4.96 15.88 7.14
C TYR A 1 -5.51 15.02 8.26
N ASN A 2 -4.63 14.53 9.13
CA ASN A 2 -5.00 13.72 10.28
C ASN A 2 -5.59 14.64 11.37
N ARG A 3 -6.87 14.46 11.68
CA ARG A 3 -7.60 15.31 12.63
C ARG A 3 -7.23 15.04 14.10
N THR A 4 -6.60 13.89 14.37
CA THR A 4 -6.20 13.47 15.72
C THR A 4 -4.82 14.02 16.06
N SER A 5 -3.86 13.86 15.14
CA SER A 5 -2.47 14.29 15.34
C SER A 5 -2.19 15.72 14.85
N GLY A 6 -3.11 16.32 14.09
CA GLY A 6 -2.90 17.62 13.43
C GLY A 6 -1.78 17.58 12.39
N GLY A 7 -1.50 16.40 11.86
CA GLY A 7 -0.45 16.14 10.88
C GLY A 7 -0.98 16.13 9.44
N GLU A 8 -0.10 16.46 8.50
CA GLU A 8 -0.40 16.37 7.08
C GLU A 8 -0.11 14.94 6.59
N VAL A 9 -1.18 14.24 6.21
CA VAL A 9 -1.09 12.96 5.50
C VAL A 9 -0.62 13.25 4.08
N LYS A 10 0.58 12.78 3.74
CA LYS A 10 1.19 12.92 2.42
C LYS A 10 1.34 11.57 1.75
N ARG A 11 1.17 11.52 0.43
CA ARG A 11 1.52 10.34 -0.36
C ARG A 11 2.99 9.99 -0.14
N TYR A 12 3.24 8.74 0.24
CA TYR A 12 4.56 8.25 0.63
C TYR A 12 5.13 7.28 -0.39
N LYS A 13 4.42 6.19 -0.68
CA LYS A 13 4.83 5.15 -1.62
C LYS A 13 3.64 4.64 -2.42
N THR A 14 3.90 4.08 -3.58
CA THR A 14 2.87 3.41 -4.38
C THR A 14 3.48 2.20 -5.06
N LYS A 15 3.04 1.01 -4.68
CA LYS A 15 3.42 -0.23 -5.34
C LYS A 15 2.36 -0.64 -6.34
N LYS A 16 2.79 -1.10 -7.50
CA LYS A 16 1.92 -1.56 -8.59
C LYS A 16 2.18 -3.04 -8.82
N PHE A 17 1.27 -3.90 -8.41
CA PHE A 17 1.51 -5.35 -8.44
C PHE A 17 1.38 -5.91 -9.85
N ILE A 18 2.36 -6.70 -10.30
CA ILE A 18 2.29 -7.35 -11.61
C ILE A 18 1.15 -8.38 -11.63
N SER A 19 0.04 -8.02 -12.26
CA SER A 19 -1.17 -8.87 -12.36
C SER A 19 -0.95 -10.20 -13.09
N SER A 20 0.11 -10.30 -13.92
CA SER A 20 0.50 -11.56 -14.57
C SER A 20 1.26 -12.53 -13.65
N MET A 21 1.83 -12.03 -12.54
CA MET A 21 2.63 -12.83 -11.60
C MET A 21 1.95 -12.99 -10.23
N THR A 22 0.92 -12.20 -9.96
CA THR A 22 0.24 -12.21 -8.67
C THR A 22 -1.26 -12.10 -8.86
N ASP A 23 -1.98 -13.03 -8.24
CA ASP A 23 -3.42 -13.02 -8.23
C ASP A 23 -3.97 -11.90 -7.34
N LYS A 24 -5.03 -11.26 -7.82
CA LYS A 24 -5.65 -10.14 -7.11
C LYS A 24 -6.21 -10.58 -5.76
N ASP A 25 -6.77 -11.78 -5.68
CA ASP A 25 -7.37 -12.31 -4.45
C ASP A 25 -6.30 -12.55 -3.38
N ASP A 26 -5.12 -13.05 -3.77
CA ASP A 26 -3.98 -13.21 -2.86
C ASP A 26 -3.49 -11.86 -2.32
N ILE A 27 -3.40 -10.83 -3.16
CA ILE A 27 -3.03 -9.47 -2.72
C ILE A 27 -4.05 -8.94 -1.70
N VAL A 28 -5.35 -9.11 -1.97
CA VAL A 28 -6.42 -8.66 -1.06
C VAL A 28 -6.38 -9.45 0.24
N ALA A 29 -6.18 -10.77 0.18
CA ALA A 29 -6.08 -11.62 1.36
C ALA A 29 -4.86 -11.26 2.22
N ALA A 30 -3.69 -11.07 1.62
CA ALA A 30 -2.48 -10.64 2.31
C ALA A 30 -2.65 -9.25 2.94
N PHE A 31 -3.28 -8.32 2.22
CA PHE A 31 -3.58 -6.99 2.71
C PHE A 31 -4.51 -7.01 3.94
N ASN A 32 -5.58 -7.79 3.89
CA ASN A 32 -6.49 -7.96 5.03
C ASN A 32 -5.84 -8.67 6.22
N ARG A 33 -4.79 -9.47 5.99
CA ARG A 33 -3.98 -10.09 7.05
C ARG A 33 -2.88 -9.19 7.60
N HIS A 34 -2.75 -7.98 7.06
CA HIS A 34 -1.67 -7.04 7.35
C HIS A 34 -0.28 -7.63 7.02
N ASP A 35 -0.21 -8.51 6.02
CA ASP A 35 1.02 -9.18 5.61
C ASP A 35 1.81 -8.30 4.62
N PHE A 36 2.28 -7.16 5.11
CA PHE A 36 2.98 -6.17 4.29
C PHE A 36 4.38 -6.63 3.88
N GLU A 37 4.98 -7.58 4.60
CA GLU A 37 6.23 -8.22 4.20
C GLU A 37 6.05 -8.92 2.85
N TYR A 38 5.06 -9.81 2.75
CA TYR A 38 4.70 -10.47 1.49
C TYR A 38 4.35 -9.46 0.40
N LEU A 39 3.49 -8.48 0.71
CA LEU A 39 3.10 -7.47 -0.27
C LEU A 39 4.28 -6.64 -0.80
N CYS A 40 5.28 -6.37 0.03
CA CYS A 40 6.48 -5.63 -0.40
C CYS A 40 7.40 -6.49 -1.27
N ASP A 41 7.47 -7.79 -1.02
CA ASP A 41 8.29 -8.74 -1.78
C ASP A 41 7.74 -9.02 -3.18
N LEU A 42 6.42 -8.91 -3.36
CA LEU A 42 5.77 -9.11 -4.66
C LEU A 42 6.38 -8.23 -5.76
N PRO A 43 6.45 -8.72 -7.01
CA PRO A 43 7.02 -7.96 -8.10
C PRO A 43 6.21 -6.70 -8.40
N SER A 44 6.92 -5.58 -8.61
CA SER A 44 6.34 -4.30 -9.02
C SER A 44 6.50 -4.13 -10.53
N GLY A 45 5.49 -3.57 -11.20
CA GLY A 45 5.57 -3.27 -12.62
C GLY A 45 4.80 -2.02 -13.00
N ASN A 46 5.16 -1.45 -14.15
CA ASN A 46 4.43 -0.28 -14.65
C ASN A 46 3.07 -0.67 -15.25
N ASP A 47 2.16 0.31 -15.31
CA ASP A 47 0.80 0.18 -15.86
C ASP A 47 -0.06 -0.96 -15.28
N GLN A 48 0.17 -1.34 -14.02
CA GLN A 48 -0.61 -2.41 -13.40
C GLN A 48 -1.94 -1.92 -12.82
N PRO A 49 -3.00 -2.73 -12.94
CA PRO A 49 -4.33 -2.35 -12.50
C PRO A 49 -4.46 -2.36 -10.99
N VAL A 50 -3.73 -3.19 -10.25
CA VAL A 50 -3.82 -3.27 -8.77
C VAL A 50 -2.66 -2.49 -8.16
N GLN A 51 -2.98 -1.58 -7.24
CA GLN A 51 -1.98 -0.72 -6.61
C GLN A 51 -2.21 -0.60 -5.11
N LEU A 52 -1.12 -0.70 -4.34
CA LEU A 52 -1.09 -0.36 -2.94
C LEU A 52 -0.51 1.04 -2.80
N GLN A 53 -1.37 1.98 -2.42
CA GLN A 53 -0.97 3.35 -2.13
C GLN A 53 -0.75 3.48 -0.63
N VAL A 54 0.40 4.01 -0.25
CA VAL A 54 0.71 4.30 1.15
C VAL A 54 0.87 5.80 1.31
N GLU A 55 0.12 6.37 2.23
CA GLU A 55 0.28 7.73 2.69
C GLU A 55 0.86 7.71 4.10
N LYS A 56 1.70 8.68 4.45
CA LYS A 56 2.38 8.77 5.73
C LYS A 56 1.98 10.06 6.43
N ASP A 57 1.66 9.94 7.71
CA ASP A 57 1.60 11.05 8.64
C ASP A 57 2.86 11.01 9.52
N GLU A 58 3.82 11.88 9.24
CA GLU A 58 5.10 11.89 9.97
C GLU A 58 4.94 12.28 11.45
N LYS A 59 3.94 13.11 11.77
CA LYS A 59 3.70 13.61 13.13
C LYS A 59 3.07 12.54 14.03
N GLY A 60 2.04 11.86 13.54
CA GLY A 60 1.33 10.81 14.25
C GLY A 60 2.01 9.45 14.17
N ARG A 61 3.02 9.30 13.30
CA ARG A 61 3.63 8.00 12.96
C ARG A 61 2.56 7.00 12.52
N GLU A 62 1.84 7.37 11.48
CA GLU A 62 0.75 6.59 10.93
C GLU A 62 0.99 6.35 9.44
N LEU A 63 0.74 5.13 8.98
CA LEU A 63 0.76 4.78 7.56
C LEU A 63 -0.65 4.38 7.14
N TYR A 64 -1.19 5.09 6.18
CA TYR A 64 -2.50 4.85 5.59
C TYR A 64 -2.28 4.04 4.33
N CYS A 65 -2.57 2.75 4.42
CA CYS A 65 -2.42 1.80 3.33
C CYS A 65 -3.77 1.62 2.64
N ILE A 66 -3.80 1.86 1.33
CA ILE A 66 -5.02 1.90 0.53
C ILE A 66 -4.82 1.00 -0.67
N LEU A 67 -5.55 -0.11 -0.72
CA LEU A 67 -5.51 -1.04 -1.83
C LEU A 67 -6.58 -0.67 -2.87
N VAL A 68 -6.14 -0.28 -4.06
CA VAL A 68 -7.03 0.18 -5.13
C VAL A 68 -6.80 -0.60 -6.43
N THR A 69 -7.80 -0.58 -7.30
CA THR A 69 -7.66 -1.05 -8.67
C THR A 69 -8.25 -0.11 -9.71
N TYR A 70 -7.72 -0.17 -10.93
CA TYR A 70 -8.26 0.50 -12.11
C TYR A 70 -9.20 -0.43 -12.87
N THR A 71 -10.40 0.06 -13.15
CA THR A 71 -11.35 -0.60 -14.05
C THR A 71 -11.30 0.03 -15.45
N LYS A 72 -11.83 -0.66 -16.47
CA LYS A 72 -11.98 -0.09 -17.83
C LYS A 72 -12.73 1.25 -17.73
N GLY A 73 -12.07 2.34 -18.10
CA GLY A 73 -12.55 3.71 -17.93
C GLY A 73 -11.84 4.52 -16.84
N TYR A 74 -10.69 4.04 -16.32
CA TYR A 74 -9.82 4.74 -15.35
C TYR A 74 -10.49 5.10 -14.02
N LYS A 75 -11.58 4.42 -13.68
CA LYS A 75 -12.20 4.56 -12.36
C LYS A 75 -11.37 3.79 -11.34
N ILE A 76 -10.92 4.49 -10.31
CA ILE A 76 -10.24 3.94 -9.15
C ILE A 76 -11.31 3.37 -8.22
N VAL A 77 -11.18 2.09 -7.89
CA VAL A 77 -12.08 1.38 -6.97
C VAL A 77 -11.25 0.79 -5.84
N GLY A 78 -11.67 0.96 -4.59
CA GLY A 78 -11.05 0.29 -3.44
C GLY A 78 -11.31 -1.21 -3.51
N LEU A 79 -10.26 -2.02 -3.33
CA LEU A 79 -10.36 -3.48 -3.27
C LEU A 79 -10.61 -4.01 -1.85
N ALA A 80 -10.19 -3.25 -0.85
CA ALA A 80 -10.33 -3.56 0.56
C ALA A 80 -10.51 -2.26 1.36
N ASP A 81 -10.98 -2.38 2.60
CA ASP A 81 -11.00 -1.26 3.54
C ASP A 81 -9.58 -0.76 3.82
N PRO A 82 -9.35 0.55 3.87
CA PRO A 82 -8.02 1.10 4.13
C PRO A 82 -7.52 0.65 5.51
N VAL A 83 -6.26 0.21 5.55
CA VAL A 83 -5.59 -0.23 6.77
C VAL A 83 -4.73 0.92 7.28
N ILE A 84 -4.85 1.24 8.56
CA ILE A 84 -4.07 2.31 9.20
C ILE A 84 -3.08 1.65 10.15
N LEU A 85 -1.79 1.66 9.79
CA LEU A 85 -0.73 1.11 10.61
C LEU A 85 -0.25 2.19 11.57
N THR A 86 -0.39 1.92 12.86
CA THR A 86 -0.03 2.84 13.95
C THR A 86 0.68 2.06 15.07
N GLY A 87 1.43 2.76 15.93
CA GLY A 87 2.12 2.14 17.07
C GLY A 87 3.03 0.98 16.66
N VAL A 88 2.83 -0.21 17.25
CA VAL A 88 3.67 -1.39 16.98
C VAL A 88 3.58 -1.86 15.53
N GLU A 89 2.41 -1.74 14.88
CA GLU A 89 2.27 -2.11 13.47
C GLU A 89 3.03 -1.14 12.57
N TYR A 90 3.07 0.15 12.91
CA TYR A 90 3.91 1.11 12.20
C TYR A 90 5.39 0.71 12.29
N GLU A 91 5.89 0.42 13.50
CA GLU A 91 7.31 0.12 13.70
C GLU A 91 7.74 -1.17 12.99
N LYS A 92 6.89 -2.19 12.97
CA LYS A 92 7.14 -3.44 12.24
C LYS A 92 7.14 -3.25 10.73
N ASN A 93 6.19 -2.47 10.21
CA ASN A 93 5.95 -2.38 8.77
C ASN A 93 6.66 -1.21 8.08
N GLU A 94 7.16 -0.22 8.83
CA GLU A 94 7.85 0.95 8.26
C GLU A 94 9.04 0.52 7.39
N ALA A 95 9.83 -0.45 7.84
CA ALA A 95 10.99 -0.93 7.09
C ALA A 95 10.57 -1.56 5.75
N PHE A 96 9.57 -2.44 5.75
CA PHE A 96 9.05 -3.05 4.53
C PHE A 96 8.47 -2.00 3.57
N ILE A 97 7.62 -1.11 4.08
CA ILE A 97 6.97 -0.06 3.30
C ILE A 97 8.01 0.92 2.71
N ARG A 98 9.09 1.22 3.45
CA ARG A 98 10.19 2.04 2.96
C ARG A 98 10.88 1.41 1.75
N HIS A 99 11.06 0.08 1.77
CA HIS A 99 11.71 -0.71 0.71
C HIS A 99 10.76 -1.24 -0.37
N MET A 100 9.46 -0.99 -0.25
CA MET A 100 8.40 -1.50 -1.12
C MET A 100 8.58 -1.22 -2.63
N CYS A 101 9.32 -0.16 -2.98
CA CYS A 101 9.62 0.29 -4.35
C CYS A 101 11.13 0.20 -4.70
N ASP A 102 11.97 -0.44 -3.88
CA ASP A 102 13.36 -0.69 -4.29
C ASP A 102 13.44 -1.77 -5.39
N ASN A 103 12.39 -2.59 -5.54
CA ASN A 103 12.28 -3.66 -6.55
C ASN A 103 11.43 -3.28 -7.77
N ASP A 104 11.33 -1.99 -8.12
CA ASP A 104 10.75 -1.61 -9.41
C ASP A 104 11.65 -2.17 -10.53
N ALA A 105 11.15 -3.17 -11.25
CA ALA A 105 11.83 -3.68 -12.44
C ALA A 105 11.80 -2.57 -13.52
N ASP A 106 12.99 -2.12 -13.94
CA ASP A 106 13.22 -1.21 -15.07
C ASP A 106 12.68 -1.79 -16.39
#